data_AF-A0A167PUX0-F1
#
_entry.id   AF-A0A167PUX0-F1
#
_cell.length_a   1.000
_cell.length_b   1.000
_cell.length_c   1.000
_cell.angle_alpha   90.00
_cell.angle_beta   90.00
_cell.angle_gamma   90.00
#
_symmetry.space_group_name_H-M   'P 1'
#
loop_
_entity.id
_entity.type
_entity.pdbx_description
1 polymer ?
#
loop_
_entity_poly.entity_id
_entity_poly.type
_entity_poly.pdbx_seq_one_letter_code
_entity_poly.pdbx_strand_id
1 'polypeptide(L)'
;MGSFKKEVVKVAAVQAAPVAFDLAKSLEKLRTLTAEAASAGADLVVFPWENYMPAARMALYQKGVEIYLAPTADDLATWVATMQHVAKEGRCFVVSANSVYKVADFPPDYPPFTPEHHDRRPDGSPWGPDDILSHGGSCIVGPLGEFLAEPVWDKESIVYADLNMPAITEARMDFDPVGSYSRPDVL
;
A
#
# COMPACT_ATOMS: atom_id res chain seq x y z
N MET A 1 30.72 14.41 -11.60
CA MET A 1 30.37 14.00 -10.22
C MET A 1 29.54 12.74 -10.34
N GLY A 2 30.02 11.60 -9.84
CA GLY A 2 29.49 10.26 -10.16
C GLY A 2 28.05 10.05 -9.71
N SER A 3 27.22 9.54 -10.62
CA SER A 3 25.88 9.00 -10.32
C SER A 3 26.04 7.78 -9.42
N PHE A 4 25.68 7.91 -8.14
CA PHE A 4 25.50 6.78 -7.22
C PHE A 4 24.04 6.30 -7.26
N LYS A 5 23.47 6.06 -8.45
CA LYS A 5 22.26 5.23 -8.50
C LYS A 5 22.68 3.80 -8.20
N LYS A 6 22.31 3.27 -7.02
CA LYS A 6 22.34 1.83 -6.75
C LYS A 6 21.61 1.14 -7.91
N GLU A 7 22.29 0.25 -8.65
CA GLU A 7 21.67 -0.51 -9.75
C GLU A 7 20.56 -1.46 -9.25
N VAL A 8 20.58 -1.79 -7.95
CA VAL A 8 19.61 -2.68 -7.30
C VAL A 8 19.19 -2.09 -5.96
N VAL A 9 17.88 -1.86 -5.81
CA VAL A 9 17.24 -1.44 -4.55
C VAL A 9 16.56 -2.65 -3.92
N LYS A 10 16.85 -2.93 -2.65
CA LYS A 10 16.16 -3.99 -1.90
C LYS A 10 15.00 -3.38 -1.13
N VAL A 11 13.78 -3.79 -1.48
CA VAL A 11 12.53 -3.32 -0.85
C VAL A 11 11.95 -4.44 0.01
N ALA A 12 11.50 -4.10 1.23
CA ALA A 12 10.76 -5.02 2.09
C ALA A 12 9.31 -4.55 2.23
N ALA A 13 8.37 -5.37 1.75
CA ALA A 13 6.94 -5.20 2.03
C ALA A 13 6.59 -6.01 3.29
N VAL A 14 6.18 -5.33 4.35
CA VAL A 14 5.87 -5.97 5.63
C VAL A 14 4.36 -6.18 5.74
N GLN A 15 3.91 -7.41 5.50
CA GLN A 15 2.52 -7.82 5.68
C GLN A 15 2.34 -8.37 7.09
N ALA A 16 1.97 -7.51 8.03
CA ALA A 16 1.75 -7.90 9.42
C ALA A 16 0.55 -7.17 10.02
N ALA A 17 -0.38 -7.92 10.63
CA ALA A 17 -1.47 -7.33 11.40
C ALA A 17 -0.92 -6.59 12.64
N PRO A 18 -1.54 -5.48 13.07
CA PRO A 18 -1.25 -4.89 14.37
C PRO A 18 -1.67 -5.85 15.50
N VAL A 19 -1.20 -5.58 16.72
CA VAL A 19 -1.74 -6.26 17.90
C VAL A 19 -3.09 -5.62 18.23
N ALA A 20 -4.17 -6.37 18.01
CA ALA A 20 -5.52 -5.87 18.16
C ALA A 20 -5.72 -5.22 19.54
N PHE A 21 -6.20 -3.97 19.53
CA PHE A 21 -6.50 -3.17 20.72
C PHE A 21 -5.32 -2.90 21.68
N ASP A 22 -4.07 -3.06 21.24
CA ASP A 22 -2.86 -2.79 22.04
C ASP A 22 -1.85 -1.94 21.25
N LEU A 23 -1.87 -0.62 21.50
CA LEU A 23 -1.01 0.35 20.80
C LEU A 23 0.48 0.10 21.07
N ALA A 24 0.85 -0.16 22.33
CA ALA A 24 2.25 -0.31 22.72
C ALA A 24 2.86 -1.54 22.04
N LYS A 25 2.16 -2.68 22.06
CA LYS A 25 2.63 -3.89 21.38
C LYS A 25 2.62 -3.77 19.87
N SER A 26 1.68 -3.02 19.29
CA SER A 26 1.67 -2.75 17.85
C SER A 26 2.90 -1.93 17.42
N LEU A 27 3.27 -0.92 18.20
CA LEU A 27 4.48 -0.12 17.94
C LEU A 27 5.76 -0.93 18.13
N GLU A 28 5.80 -1.83 19.12
CA GLU A 28 6.94 -2.73 19.31
C GLU A 28 7.08 -3.70 18.14
N LYS A 29 5.97 -4.30 17.68
CA LYS A 29 5.95 -5.16 16.49
C LYS A 29 6.41 -4.41 15.23
N LEU A 30 5.96 -3.17 15.03
CA LEU A 30 6.41 -2.32 13.93
C LEU A 30 7.92 -2.08 13.97
N ARG A 31 8.49 -1.80 15.15
CA ARG A 31 9.93 -1.61 15.33
C ARG A 31 10.71 -2.88 15.00
N THR A 32 10.26 -4.03 15.49
CA THR A 32 10.90 -5.32 15.24
C THR A 32 10.93 -5.63 13.75
N LEU A 33 9.79 -5.53 13.06
CA LEU A 33 9.71 -5.82 11.63
C LEU A 33 10.53 -4.84 10.79
N THR A 34 10.55 -3.56 11.17
CA THR A 34 11.42 -2.56 10.54
C THR A 34 12.91 -2.91 10.73
N ALA A 35 13.31 -3.35 11.93
CA ALA A 35 14.68 -3.72 12.22
C ALA A 35 15.12 -5.01 11.49
N GLU A 36 14.24 -5.99 11.38
CA GLU A 36 14.47 -7.21 10.59
C GLU A 36 14.67 -6.88 9.11
N ALA A 37 13.78 -6.06 8.54
CA ALA A 37 13.89 -5.61 7.15
C ALA A 37 15.18 -4.81 6.91
N ALA A 38 15.52 -3.88 7.80
CA ALA A 38 16.78 -3.13 7.72
C ALA A 38 18.01 -4.07 7.80
N SER A 39 17.98 -5.08 8.68
CA SER A 39 19.05 -6.07 8.83
C SER A 39 19.19 -6.97 7.59
N ALA A 40 18.08 -7.25 6.90
CA ALA A 40 18.08 -7.93 5.60
C ALA A 40 18.62 -7.06 4.46
N GLY A 41 18.98 -5.81 4.74
CA GLY A 41 19.49 -4.82 3.81
C GLY A 41 18.39 -4.09 3.03
N ALA A 42 17.15 -4.06 3.54
CA ALA A 42 16.11 -3.27 2.94
C ALA A 42 16.45 -1.78 3.09
N ASP A 43 16.45 -1.06 1.96
CA ASP A 43 16.69 0.38 1.93
C ASP A 43 15.41 1.17 2.36
N LEU A 44 14.28 0.46 2.44
CA LEU A 44 12.95 0.99 2.73
C LEU A 44 11.98 -0.08 3.28
N VAL A 45 11.14 0.33 4.24
CA VAL A 45 9.99 -0.40 4.81
C VAL A 45 8.79 0.55 4.81
N VAL A 46 7.63 0.11 4.34
CA VAL A 46 6.40 0.93 4.29
C VAL A 46 5.24 0.17 4.91
N PHE A 47 4.47 0.86 5.77
CA PHE A 47 3.26 0.34 6.40
C PHE A 47 1.98 0.99 5.80
N PRO A 48 0.79 0.37 5.91
CA PRO A 48 -0.42 0.79 5.21
C PRO A 48 -0.79 2.28 5.30
N TRP A 49 -1.04 2.81 6.49
CA TRP A 49 -1.50 4.20 6.65
C TRP A 49 -0.40 5.25 6.38
N GLU A 50 0.88 4.85 6.33
CA GLU A 50 1.98 5.77 6.04
C GLU A 50 1.94 6.30 4.60
N ASN A 51 1.20 5.64 3.71
CA ASN A 51 0.97 6.09 2.34
C ASN A 51 0.23 7.45 2.26
N TYR A 52 -0.49 7.83 3.33
CA TYR A 52 -1.11 9.16 3.43
C TYR A 52 -0.15 10.24 3.93
N MET A 53 1.02 9.89 4.47
CA MET A 53 1.97 10.85 5.01
C MET A 53 2.83 11.47 3.89
N PRO A 54 2.65 12.77 3.56
CA PRO A 54 3.36 13.39 2.44
C PRO A 54 4.88 13.40 2.63
N ALA A 55 5.35 13.62 3.86
CA ALA A 55 6.78 13.61 4.17
C ALA A 55 7.41 12.22 4.00
N ALA A 56 6.68 11.16 4.35
CA ALA A 56 7.16 9.79 4.17
C ALA A 56 7.32 9.49 2.67
N ARG A 57 6.29 9.76 1.86
CA ARG A 57 6.33 9.59 0.40
C ARG A 57 7.45 10.40 -0.26
N MET A 58 7.62 11.66 0.12
CA MET A 58 8.66 12.52 -0.43
C MET A 58 10.07 11.95 -0.16
N ALA A 59 10.30 11.39 1.03
CA ALA A 59 11.56 10.71 1.34
C ALA A 59 11.81 9.50 0.41
N LEU A 60 10.75 8.84 -0.08
CA LEU A 60 10.86 7.71 -1.02
C LEU A 60 11.22 8.19 -2.42
N TYR A 61 10.58 9.29 -2.85
CA TYR A 61 10.90 9.92 -4.13
C TYR A 61 12.35 10.39 -4.15
N GLN A 62 12.84 11.00 -3.07
CA GLN A 62 14.23 11.45 -2.96
C GLN A 62 15.25 10.29 -3.02
N LYS A 63 14.86 9.10 -2.54
CA LYS A 63 15.64 7.86 -2.69
C LYS A 63 15.52 7.24 -4.09
N GLY A 64 14.72 7.82 -4.98
CA GLY A 64 14.56 7.36 -6.36
C GLY A 64 13.69 6.12 -6.50
N VAL A 65 12.63 5.98 -5.69
CA VAL A 65 11.66 4.88 -5.86
C VAL A 65 11.09 4.87 -7.28
N GLU A 66 11.07 3.68 -7.89
CA GLU A 66 10.58 3.45 -9.25
C GLU A 66 9.38 2.50 -9.25
N ILE A 67 9.37 1.54 -8.31
CA ILE A 67 8.23 0.68 -8.00
C ILE A 67 7.89 0.89 -6.52
N TYR A 68 6.68 1.34 -6.27
CA TYR A 68 6.15 1.68 -4.97
C TYR A 68 5.15 0.60 -4.55
N LEU A 69 5.46 -0.12 -3.47
CA LEU A 69 4.57 -1.14 -2.92
C LEU A 69 3.69 -0.51 -1.84
N ALA A 70 2.38 -0.67 -1.97
CA ALA A 70 1.38 -0.10 -1.08
C ALA A 70 0.42 -1.19 -0.56
N PRO A 71 0.87 -2.05 0.36
CA PRO A 71 -0.04 -2.98 1.03
C PRO A 71 -1.04 -2.20 1.88
N THR A 72 -2.30 -2.65 1.93
CA THR A 72 -3.36 -1.99 2.69
C THR A 72 -4.39 -2.96 3.27
N ALA A 73 -5.21 -2.43 4.16
CA ALA A 73 -6.47 -3.02 4.62
C ALA A 73 -7.66 -2.05 4.40
N ASP A 74 -7.43 -0.92 3.73
CA ASP A 74 -8.45 0.07 3.38
C ASP A 74 -9.02 -0.26 2.00
N ASP A 75 -10.29 -0.66 1.96
CA ASP A 75 -11.04 -1.04 0.77
C ASP A 75 -11.96 0.06 0.24
N LEU A 76 -11.81 1.29 0.73
CA LEU A 76 -12.56 2.44 0.24
C LEU A 76 -12.05 2.89 -1.14
N ALA A 77 -12.96 3.42 -1.97
CA ALA A 77 -12.60 4.01 -3.26
C ALA A 77 -11.55 5.14 -3.15
N THR A 78 -11.48 5.80 -1.99
CA THR A 78 -10.48 6.83 -1.67
C THR A 78 -9.05 6.29 -1.62
N TRP A 79 -8.85 5.03 -1.26
CA TRP A 79 -7.54 4.38 -1.31
C TRP A 79 -7.03 4.31 -2.75
N VAL A 80 -7.85 3.79 -3.67
CA VAL A 80 -7.52 3.66 -5.09
C VAL A 80 -7.19 5.03 -5.71
N ALA A 81 -8.00 6.05 -5.42
CA ALA A 81 -7.73 7.42 -5.87
C ALA A 81 -6.39 7.95 -5.33
N THR A 82 -6.03 7.60 -4.09
CA THR A 82 -4.74 7.95 -3.49
C THR A 82 -3.61 7.27 -4.23
N MET A 83 -3.73 5.99 -4.60
CA MET A 83 -2.69 5.27 -5.36
C MET A 83 -2.45 5.89 -6.74
N GLN A 84 -3.52 6.32 -7.43
CA GLN A 84 -3.39 7.08 -8.68
C GLN A 84 -2.64 8.39 -8.47
N HIS A 85 -2.98 9.13 -7.42
CA HIS A 85 -2.30 10.37 -7.08
C HIS A 85 -0.82 10.14 -6.75
N VAL A 86 -0.48 9.13 -5.94
CA VAL A 86 0.89 8.78 -5.55
C VAL A 86 1.72 8.36 -6.76
N ALA A 87 1.16 7.53 -7.66
CA ALA A 87 1.84 7.13 -8.88
C ALA A 87 2.17 8.34 -9.76
N LYS A 88 1.19 9.25 -9.92
CA LYS A 88 1.37 10.52 -10.63
C LYS A 88 2.41 11.39 -9.93
N GLU A 89 2.24 11.69 -8.66
CA GLU A 89 3.11 12.59 -7.91
C GLU A 89 4.57 12.10 -7.88
N GLY A 90 4.81 10.82 -7.60
CA GLY A 90 6.16 10.24 -7.53
C GLY A 90 6.79 9.90 -8.88
N ARG A 91 5.99 9.86 -9.96
CA ARG A 91 6.35 9.30 -11.26
C ARG A 91 6.97 7.90 -11.09
N CYS A 92 6.22 7.01 -10.46
CA CYS A 92 6.61 5.63 -10.19
C CYS A 92 5.43 4.68 -10.46
N PHE A 93 5.72 3.40 -10.67
CA PHE A 93 4.66 2.39 -10.68
C PHE A 93 4.20 2.13 -9.26
N VAL A 94 2.89 2.09 -9.02
CA VAL A 94 2.32 1.73 -7.72
C VAL A 94 1.69 0.36 -7.82
N VAL A 95 2.05 -0.54 -6.90
CA VAL A 95 1.43 -1.85 -6.73
C VAL A 95 0.70 -1.85 -5.40
N SER A 96 -0.63 -1.77 -5.47
CA SER A 96 -1.52 -1.82 -4.33
C SER A 96 -1.98 -3.25 -4.09
N ALA A 97 -1.81 -3.74 -2.87
CA ALA A 97 -2.24 -5.07 -2.46
C ALA A 97 -3.16 -4.96 -1.24
N ASN A 98 -4.42 -5.33 -1.39
CA ASN A 98 -5.38 -5.45 -0.31
C ASN A 98 -5.85 -6.91 -0.19
N SER A 99 -6.22 -7.29 1.03
CA SER A 99 -6.83 -8.58 1.31
C SER A 99 -8.32 -8.54 0.97
N VAL A 100 -8.87 -9.69 0.59
CA VAL A 100 -10.31 -9.90 0.48
C VAL A 100 -10.65 -11.07 1.38
N TYR A 101 -11.68 -10.92 2.20
CA TYR A 101 -12.13 -11.99 3.08
C TYR A 101 -13.60 -11.80 3.48
N LYS A 102 -14.25 -12.92 3.72
CA LYS A 102 -15.63 -13.07 4.15
C LYS A 102 -15.70 -13.54 5.59
N VAL A 103 -16.89 -13.49 6.15
CA VAL A 103 -17.17 -14.06 7.48
C VAL A 103 -16.77 -15.53 7.57
N ALA A 104 -17.02 -16.32 6.52
CA ALA A 104 -16.69 -17.75 6.47
C ALA A 104 -15.18 -18.06 6.56
N ASP A 105 -14.31 -17.08 6.32
CA ASP A 105 -12.86 -17.27 6.41
C ASP A 105 -12.35 -17.20 7.85
N PHE A 106 -13.19 -16.74 8.79
CA PHE A 106 -12.89 -16.71 10.21
C PHE A 106 -13.35 -18.00 10.90
N PRO A 107 -12.73 -18.37 12.05
CA PRO A 107 -13.21 -19.47 12.86
C PRO A 107 -14.69 -19.32 13.23
N PRO A 108 -15.47 -20.42 13.28
CA PRO A 108 -16.90 -20.37 13.64
C PRO A 108 -17.20 -19.77 15.01
N ASP A 109 -16.21 -19.75 15.91
CA ASP A 109 -16.28 -19.19 17.26
C ASP A 109 -15.71 -17.76 17.35
N TYR A 110 -15.41 -17.11 16.21
CA TYR A 110 -14.90 -15.74 16.20
C TYR A 110 -15.99 -14.77 16.73
N PRO A 111 -15.74 -14.05 17.85
CA PRO A 111 -16.81 -13.40 18.60
C PRO A 111 -17.70 -12.46 17.78
N PRO A 112 -17.18 -11.58 16.89
CA PRO A 112 -18.00 -10.70 16.06
C PRO A 112 -19.13 -11.38 15.27
N PHE A 113 -18.97 -12.65 14.89
CA PHE A 113 -19.93 -13.36 14.04
C PHE A 113 -20.78 -14.39 14.81
N THR A 114 -20.61 -14.46 16.13
CA THR A 114 -21.45 -15.31 16.98
C THR A 114 -22.86 -14.70 17.15
N PRO A 115 -23.92 -15.51 17.28
CA PRO A 115 -25.30 -15.01 17.44
C PRO A 115 -25.48 -14.06 18.63
N GLU A 116 -24.73 -14.28 19.71
CA GLU A 116 -24.81 -13.54 20.96
C GLU A 116 -24.05 -12.21 20.93
N HIS A 117 -23.14 -12.02 19.97
CA HIS A 117 -22.40 -10.78 19.84
C HIS A 117 -23.30 -9.64 19.37
N HIS A 118 -22.94 -8.40 19.65
CA HIS A 118 -23.74 -7.21 19.32
C HIS A 118 -23.42 -6.63 17.95
N ASP A 119 -22.30 -7.05 17.34
CA ASP A 119 -21.86 -6.56 16.04
C ASP A 119 -22.79 -7.03 14.92
N ARG A 120 -23.15 -6.12 14.01
CA ARG A 120 -24.17 -6.34 12.98
C ARG A 120 -23.74 -5.66 11.70
N ARG A 121 -24.35 -6.11 10.60
CA ARG A 121 -24.26 -5.41 9.31
C ARG A 121 -24.79 -3.96 9.44
N PRO A 122 -24.45 -3.06 8.51
CA PRO A 122 -24.95 -1.68 8.50
C PRO A 122 -26.48 -1.56 8.51
N ASP A 123 -27.20 -2.56 8.02
CA ASP A 123 -28.67 -2.64 8.03
C ASP A 123 -29.26 -3.20 9.35
N GLY A 124 -28.41 -3.53 10.33
CA GLY A 124 -28.78 -4.08 11.63
C GLY A 124 -28.98 -5.59 11.68
N SER A 125 -28.86 -6.29 10.55
CA SER A 125 -29.03 -7.74 10.49
C SER A 125 -27.75 -8.50 10.88
N PRO A 126 -27.85 -9.76 11.32
CA PRO A 126 -26.69 -10.58 11.65
C PRO A 126 -25.79 -10.81 10.43
N TRP A 127 -24.49 -10.94 10.67
CA TRP A 127 -23.52 -11.38 9.68
C TRP A 127 -23.83 -12.82 9.23
N GLY A 128 -23.87 -13.03 7.92
CA GLY A 128 -23.94 -14.32 7.25
C GLY A 128 -22.57 -14.76 6.72
N PRO A 129 -22.38 -16.06 6.44
CA PRO A 129 -21.08 -16.60 6.05
C PRO A 129 -20.51 -16.01 4.76
N ASP A 130 -21.37 -15.63 3.82
CA ASP A 130 -20.98 -15.07 2.51
C ASP A 130 -20.74 -13.55 2.54
N ASP A 131 -20.98 -12.89 3.68
CA ASP A 131 -20.81 -11.45 3.79
C ASP A 131 -19.32 -11.09 3.71
N ILE A 132 -18.99 -10.14 2.84
CA ILE A 132 -17.64 -9.63 2.63
C ILE A 132 -17.34 -8.59 3.71
N LEU A 133 -16.18 -8.75 4.37
CA LEU A 133 -15.70 -7.87 5.43
C LEU A 133 -14.57 -6.96 4.95
N SER A 134 -13.85 -7.38 3.91
CA SER A 134 -12.92 -6.54 3.17
C SER A 134 -13.09 -6.81 1.69
N HIS A 135 -13.39 -5.76 0.94
CA HIS A 135 -13.71 -5.83 -0.49
C HIS A 135 -12.47 -5.95 -1.39
N GLY A 136 -11.26 -5.83 -0.85
CA GLY A 136 -10.03 -5.85 -1.63
C GLY A 136 -9.74 -4.51 -2.31
N GLY A 137 -9.62 -4.50 -3.64
CA GLY A 137 -9.23 -3.32 -4.41
C GLY A 137 -7.74 -3.27 -4.80
N SER A 138 -7.09 -4.43 -4.86
CA SER A 138 -5.72 -4.55 -5.38
C SER A 138 -5.66 -4.08 -6.83
N CYS A 139 -4.68 -3.23 -7.16
CA CYS A 139 -4.52 -2.61 -8.48
C CYS A 139 -3.05 -2.31 -8.78
N ILE A 140 -2.75 -2.08 -10.06
CA ILE A 140 -1.42 -1.65 -10.52
C ILE A 140 -1.58 -0.38 -11.33
N VAL A 141 -0.86 0.67 -10.94
CA VAL A 141 -0.96 2.01 -11.50
C VAL A 141 0.37 2.43 -12.14
N GLY A 142 0.29 3.02 -13.33
CA GLY A 142 1.40 3.61 -14.05
C GLY A 142 1.77 5.02 -13.57
N PRO A 143 2.94 5.53 -13.99
CA PRO A 143 3.52 6.78 -13.49
C PRO A 143 2.74 8.04 -13.89
N LEU A 144 1.73 7.93 -14.77
CA LEU A 144 0.82 9.02 -15.10
C LEU A 144 -0.55 8.87 -14.43
N GLY A 145 -0.69 7.94 -13.48
CA GLY A 145 -1.92 7.68 -12.72
C GLY A 145 -2.94 6.78 -13.45
N GLU A 146 -2.55 6.23 -14.60
CA GLU A 146 -3.34 5.28 -15.38
C GLU A 146 -3.32 3.88 -14.74
N PHE A 147 -4.43 3.15 -14.83
CA PHE A 147 -4.43 1.75 -14.41
C PHE A 147 -3.76 0.89 -15.49
N LEU A 148 -2.71 0.17 -15.08
CA LEU A 148 -2.16 -0.95 -15.86
C LEU A 148 -2.92 -2.24 -15.54
N ALA A 149 -3.44 -2.33 -14.32
CA ALA A 149 -4.44 -3.30 -13.91
C ALA A 149 -5.49 -2.62 -13.04
N GLU A 150 -6.76 -2.74 -13.45
CA GLU A 150 -7.91 -2.19 -12.74
C GLU A 150 -8.07 -2.80 -11.35
N PRO A 151 -8.64 -2.07 -10.37
CA PRO A 151 -8.92 -2.59 -9.05
C PRO A 151 -9.81 -3.83 -9.08
N VAL A 152 -9.37 -4.89 -8.38
CA VAL A 152 -10.13 -6.13 -8.25
C VAL A 152 -10.90 -6.13 -6.93
N TRP A 153 -12.23 -6.17 -7.05
CA TRP A 153 -13.16 -6.16 -5.92
C TRP A 153 -13.83 -7.52 -5.70
N ASP A 154 -14.15 -7.81 -4.44
CA ASP A 154 -15.06 -8.90 -4.00
C ASP A 154 -14.64 -10.32 -4.39
N LYS A 155 -13.39 -10.52 -4.83
CA LYS A 155 -12.87 -11.83 -5.21
C LYS A 155 -11.37 -11.95 -5.00
N GLU A 156 -10.95 -13.17 -4.66
CA GLU A 156 -9.53 -13.53 -4.69
C GLU A 156 -9.04 -13.59 -6.14
N SER A 157 -7.91 -12.94 -6.41
CA SER A 157 -7.28 -12.95 -7.72
C SER A 157 -5.81 -12.61 -7.59
N ILE A 158 -5.02 -13.10 -8.53
CA ILE A 158 -3.69 -12.56 -8.78
C ILE A 158 -3.83 -11.44 -9.82
N VAL A 159 -3.20 -10.30 -9.57
CA VAL A 159 -3.20 -9.13 -10.46
C VAL A 159 -1.84 -9.05 -11.16
N TYR A 160 -1.86 -8.90 -12.49
CA TYR A 160 -0.66 -8.87 -13.33
C TYR A 160 -0.64 -7.61 -14.18
N ALA A 161 0.55 -7.04 -14.39
CA ALA A 161 0.80 -5.99 -15.36
C ALA A 161 2.27 -6.00 -15.79
N ASP A 162 2.53 -5.63 -17.04
CA ASP A 162 3.87 -5.43 -17.56
C ASP A 162 4.33 -3.99 -17.30
N LEU A 163 5.44 -3.82 -16.58
CA LEU A 163 5.98 -2.50 -16.24
C LEU A 163 7.03 -2.07 -17.27
N ASN A 164 6.67 -1.14 -18.15
CA ASN A 164 7.61 -0.52 -19.09
C ASN A 164 8.49 0.52 -18.36
N MET A 165 9.61 0.09 -17.77
CA MET A 165 10.50 0.95 -16.97
C MET A 165 10.92 2.28 -17.63
N PRO A 166 11.21 2.35 -18.95
CA PRO A 166 11.42 3.61 -19.67
C PRO A 166 10.32 4.68 -19.46
N ALA A 167 9.06 4.28 -19.25
CA ALA A 167 7.94 5.20 -19.05
C ALA A 167 8.13 6.10 -17.82
N ILE A 168 8.89 5.66 -16.81
CA ILE A 168 9.25 6.51 -15.66
C ILE A 168 10.10 7.70 -16.09
N THR A 169 11.09 7.45 -16.95
CA THR A 169 11.99 8.51 -17.41
C THR A 169 11.23 9.52 -18.25
N GLU A 170 10.37 9.05 -19.15
CA GLU A 170 9.48 9.89 -19.96
C GLU A 170 8.54 10.72 -19.07
N ALA A 171 7.93 10.10 -18.07
CA ALA A 171 7.01 10.79 -17.16
C ALA A 171 7.70 11.83 -16.27
N ARG A 172 8.98 11.61 -15.92
CA ARG A 172 9.82 12.59 -15.19
C ARG A 172 10.29 13.75 -16.05
N MET A 173 10.33 13.62 -17.38
CA MET A 173 10.62 14.75 -18.27
C MET A 173 9.53 15.83 -18.20
N ASP A 174 8.27 15.42 -17.98
CA ASP A 174 7.14 16.33 -17.76
C ASP A 174 7.18 16.94 -16.35
N PHE A 175 7.35 16.10 -15.31
CA PHE A 175 7.40 16.54 -13.92
C PHE A 175 8.31 15.64 -13.08
N ASP A 176 9.30 16.23 -12.42
CA ASP A 176 10.17 15.55 -11.47
C ASP A 176 10.08 16.23 -10.09
N PRO A 177 9.38 15.61 -9.11
CA PRO A 177 9.11 16.22 -7.79
C PRO A 177 10.39 16.45 -6.96
N VAL A 178 11.46 15.71 -7.25
CA VAL A 178 12.73 15.75 -6.49
C VAL A 178 13.92 16.22 -7.33
N GLY A 179 13.68 16.51 -8.60
CA GLY A 179 14.65 17.10 -9.52
C GLY A 179 14.22 18.49 -9.96
N SER A 180 13.85 18.63 -11.24
CA SER A 180 13.65 19.94 -11.90
C SER A 180 12.56 20.82 -11.28
N TYR A 181 11.54 20.23 -10.64
CA TYR A 181 10.47 20.97 -9.96
C TYR A 181 10.67 21.07 -8.44
N SER A 182 11.75 20.50 -7.90
CA SER A 182 12.05 20.61 -6.47
C SER A 182 12.38 22.06 -6.08
N ARG A 183 11.93 22.47 -4.89
CA ARG A 183 12.16 23.81 -4.33
C ARG A 183 12.73 23.70 -2.92
N PRO A 184 13.99 23.25 -2.76
CA PRO A 184 14.62 23.12 -1.46
C PRO A 184 14.87 24.49 -0.78
N ASP A 185 14.77 25.59 -1.53
CA ASP A 185 14.93 26.95 -1.02
C ASP A 185 13.72 27.45 -0.21
N VAL A 186 12.58 26.75 -0.24
CA VAL A 186 11.36 27.12 0.48
C VAL A 186 10.84 26.03 1.43
N LEU A 187 11.54 24.89 1.54
CA LEU A 187 11.15 23.71 2.32
C LEU A 187 12.10 23.46 3.49
#